data_AF-A0A2I0TLX4-F1
#
_entry.id   AF-A0A2I0TLX4-F1
#
_cell.length_a   1.000
_cell.length_b   1.000
_cell.length_c   1.000
_cell.angle_alpha   90.00
_cell.angle_beta   90.00
_cell.angle_gamma   90.00
#
_symmetry.space_group_name_H-M   'P 1'
#
loop_
_entity.id
_entity.type
_entity.pdbx_description
1 polymer ?
#
loop_
_entity_poly.entity_id
_entity_poly.type
_entity_poly.pdbx_seq_one_letter_code
_entity_poly.pdbx_strand_id
1 'polypeptide(L)'
;MQGEEGPPSLEYIQAKDLFPPKELVKEEESLQVPFTVLQGEGVEYLGHANDAVIAISNYRLHIKFKDSVINQCQEWLKRLTRAIARPAKPEDLFAFAYHAWCLGVCVDEEDQHAHLCRPGDHVRYRFEMELVRMGFDLQNVWRVSDINNNYK
;
A
#
# COMPACT_ATOMS: atom_id res chain seq x y z
N MET A 1 -17.47 55.26 15.82
CA MET A 1 -16.76 54.03 16.20
C MET A 1 -17.73 52.88 16.00
N GLN A 2 -17.74 52.29 14.81
CA GLN A 2 -18.47 51.06 14.51
C GLN A 2 -17.40 49.97 14.33
N GLY A 3 -17.45 48.96 15.18
CA GLY A 3 -16.58 47.79 15.07
C GLY A 3 -17.06 46.93 13.92
N GLU A 4 -16.13 46.57 13.04
CA GLU A 4 -16.37 45.57 12.00
C GLU A 4 -16.41 44.19 12.66
N GLU A 5 -17.60 43.59 12.76
CA GLU A 5 -17.74 42.15 12.97
C GLU A 5 -17.42 41.45 11.65
N GLY A 6 -16.19 40.97 11.52
CA GLY A 6 -15.82 40.04 10.45
C GLY A 6 -16.63 38.73 10.58
N PRO A 7 -16.89 38.02 9.46
CA PRO A 7 -17.67 36.78 9.51
C PRO A 7 -16.94 35.72 10.35
N PRO A 8 -17.66 34.84 11.07
CA PRO A 8 -17.03 33.81 11.88
C PRO A 8 -16.45 32.72 10.97
N SER A 9 -15.23 32.90 10.48
CA SER A 9 -14.52 31.87 9.71
C SER A 9 -13.77 30.94 10.65
N LEU A 10 -14.52 30.04 11.29
CA LEU A 10 -13.99 28.79 11.83
C LEU A 10 -15.07 27.75 11.61
N GLU A 11 -15.14 27.21 10.39
CA GLU A 11 -15.80 25.93 10.19
C GLU A 11 -15.06 24.92 11.09
N TYR A 12 -15.74 24.48 12.14
CA TYR A 12 -15.27 23.40 12.99
C TYR A 12 -15.32 22.10 12.20
N ILE A 13 -14.34 21.87 11.33
CA ILE A 13 -14.20 20.59 10.65
C ILE A 13 -13.92 19.54 11.73
N GLN A 14 -14.86 18.60 11.92
CA GLN A 14 -14.65 17.53 12.87
C GLN A 14 -13.69 16.52 12.25
N ALA A 15 -12.85 15.86 13.05
CA ALA A 15 -11.89 14.88 12.53
C ALA A 15 -12.57 13.75 11.71
N LYS A 16 -13.84 13.43 12.03
CA LYS A 16 -14.68 12.48 11.26
C LYS A 16 -15.04 12.97 9.86
N ASP A 17 -15.04 14.28 9.62
CA ASP A 17 -15.37 14.90 8.34
C ASP A 17 -14.14 14.89 7.42
N LEU A 18 -12.93 14.92 8.00
CA LEU A 18 -11.65 14.74 7.28
C LEU A 18 -11.36 13.27 6.98
N PHE A 19 -11.77 12.37 7.89
CA PHE A 19 -11.52 10.94 7.81
C PHE A 19 -12.82 10.18 8.06
N PRO A 20 -13.72 10.12 7.06
CA PRO A 20 -14.98 9.40 7.21
C PRO A 20 -14.70 7.90 7.46
N PRO A 21 -15.36 7.26 8.43
CA PRO A 21 -15.27 5.82 8.62
C PRO A 21 -15.73 5.11 7.35
N LYS A 22 -15.02 4.07 6.95
CA LYS A 22 -15.51 3.20 5.88
C LYS A 22 -16.79 2.50 6.34
N GLU A 23 -17.65 2.23 5.37
CA GLU A 23 -18.86 1.44 5.62
C GLU A 23 -18.48 0.01 6.04
N LEU A 24 -19.18 -0.50 7.05
CA LEU A 24 -18.97 -1.85 7.55
C LEU A 24 -19.50 -2.86 6.55
N VAL A 25 -18.62 -3.70 6.00
CA VAL A 25 -18.98 -4.84 5.16
C VAL A 25 -19.18 -6.07 6.05
N LYS A 26 -20.33 -6.73 5.93
CA LYS A 26 -20.63 -8.00 6.62
C LYS A 26 -20.83 -9.11 5.60
N GLU A 27 -20.22 -10.27 5.85
CA GLU A 27 -20.52 -11.50 5.07
C GLU A 27 -21.95 -12.00 5.34
N GLU A 28 -22.44 -11.83 6.56
CA GLU A 28 -23.81 -12.19 6.98
C GLU A 28 -24.43 -11.07 7.83
N GLU A 29 -25.70 -10.76 7.59
CA GLU A 29 -26.42 -9.69 8.29
C GLU A 29 -26.56 -9.94 9.81
N SER A 30 -26.58 -11.22 10.19
CA SER A 30 -26.68 -11.69 11.57
C SER A 30 -25.43 -11.36 12.41
N LEU A 31 -24.28 -11.10 11.76
CA LEU A 31 -23.01 -10.87 12.44
C LEU A 31 -23.03 -9.56 13.25
N GLN A 32 -22.50 -9.67 14.48
CA GLN A 32 -22.34 -8.58 15.41
C GLN A 32 -20.87 -8.37 15.73
N VAL A 33 -20.48 -7.11 15.94
CA VAL A 33 -19.12 -6.76 16.34
C VAL A 33 -18.84 -7.39 17.72
N PRO A 34 -17.81 -8.25 17.87
CA PRO A 34 -17.62 -9.03 19.09
C PRO A 34 -16.91 -8.28 20.23
N PHE A 35 -16.70 -6.97 20.11
CA PHE A 35 -15.97 -6.13 21.07
C PHE A 35 -16.49 -4.70 21.06
N THR A 36 -16.20 -3.96 22.13
CA THR A 36 -16.42 -2.52 22.17
C THR A 36 -15.34 -1.79 21.38
N VAL A 37 -15.76 -0.92 20.46
CA VAL A 37 -14.88 -0.06 19.66
C VAL A 37 -14.28 1.07 20.51
N LEU A 38 -13.03 1.42 20.24
CA LEU A 38 -12.35 2.57 20.82
C LEU A 38 -12.81 3.88 20.14
N GLN A 39 -12.49 5.03 20.74
CA GLN A 39 -12.78 6.32 20.11
C GLN A 39 -11.98 6.48 18.81
N GLY A 40 -12.69 6.73 17.70
CA GLY A 40 -12.10 6.80 16.36
C GLY A 40 -11.88 5.43 15.69
N GLU A 41 -12.21 4.34 16.36
CA GLU A 41 -12.16 3.00 15.78
C GLU A 41 -13.46 2.72 14.99
N GLY A 42 -13.32 2.37 13.71
CA GLY A 42 -14.40 1.93 12.83
C GLY A 42 -14.13 0.51 12.36
N VAL A 43 -15.10 -0.40 12.54
CA VAL A 43 -15.03 -1.76 11.99
C VAL A 43 -15.36 -1.69 10.50
N GLU A 44 -14.45 -2.17 9.67
CA GLU A 44 -14.57 -2.15 8.21
C GLU A 44 -15.08 -3.49 7.66
N TYR A 45 -14.79 -4.60 8.34
CA TYR A 45 -15.16 -5.94 7.88
C TYR A 45 -15.58 -6.87 9.03
N LEU A 46 -16.63 -7.67 8.78
CA LEU A 46 -17.04 -8.81 9.59
C LEU A 46 -17.25 -10.04 8.72
N GLY A 47 -16.63 -11.15 9.11
CA GLY A 47 -16.78 -12.42 8.41
C GLY A 47 -16.67 -13.63 9.32
N HIS A 48 -17.08 -14.78 8.79
CA HIS A 48 -16.94 -16.07 9.43
C HIS A 48 -15.67 -16.79 8.98
N ALA A 49 -15.00 -17.42 9.93
CA ALA A 49 -14.11 -18.54 9.68
C ALA A 49 -14.77 -19.79 10.28
N ASN A 50 -14.33 -20.99 9.87
CA ASN A 50 -14.91 -22.28 10.28
C ASN A 50 -15.33 -22.31 11.76
N ASP A 51 -14.42 -21.89 12.66
CA ASP A 51 -14.63 -21.87 14.11
C ASP A 51 -14.40 -20.49 14.74
N ALA A 52 -14.51 -19.41 13.96
CA ALA A 52 -14.32 -18.06 14.50
C ALA A 52 -15.16 -17.00 13.78
N VAL A 53 -15.27 -15.84 14.40
CA VAL A 53 -15.68 -14.60 13.77
C VAL A 53 -14.43 -13.73 13.63
N ILE A 54 -14.18 -13.24 12.42
CA ILE A 54 -13.09 -12.30 12.13
C ILE A 54 -13.71 -10.91 11.97
N ALA A 55 -13.11 -9.94 12.64
CA ALA A 55 -13.48 -8.55 12.56
C ALA A 55 -12.23 -7.71 12.28
N ILE A 56 -12.29 -6.85 11.27
CA ILE A 56 -11.19 -5.94 10.90
C ILE A 56 -11.68 -4.52 11.13
N SER A 57 -10.98 -3.77 11.96
CA SER A 57 -11.15 -2.33 12.10
C SER A 57 -9.95 -1.57 11.55
N ASN A 58 -10.09 -0.25 11.45
CA ASN A 58 -8.97 0.66 11.18
C ASN A 58 -7.90 0.68 12.29
N TYR A 59 -8.10 -0.05 13.39
CA TYR A 59 -7.17 -0.13 14.52
C TYR A 59 -6.61 -1.55 14.74
N ARG A 60 -7.43 -2.60 14.58
CA ARG A 60 -7.05 -3.98 14.92
C ARG A 60 -7.75 -5.02 14.05
N LEU A 61 -7.07 -6.16 13.93
CA LEU A 61 -7.68 -7.43 13.59
C LEU A 61 -8.10 -8.13 14.89
N HIS A 62 -9.36 -8.55 14.97
CA HIS A 62 -9.89 -9.32 16.08
C HIS A 62 -10.43 -10.66 15.58
N ILE A 63 -10.05 -11.75 16.25
CA ILE A 63 -10.51 -13.10 15.94
C ILE A 63 -11.16 -13.66 17.20
N LYS A 64 -12.47 -13.91 17.15
CA LYS A 64 -13.24 -14.52 18.23
C LYS A 64 -13.55 -15.97 17.88
N PHE A 65 -12.84 -16.91 18.49
CA PHE A 65 -13.12 -18.33 18.34
C PHE A 65 -14.41 -18.72 19.06
N LYS A 66 -15.14 -19.70 18.51
CA LYS A 66 -16.32 -20.31 19.16
C LYS A 66 -15.90 -20.96 20.49
N ASP A 67 -14.77 -21.64 20.49
CA ASP A 67 -14.13 -22.21 21.68
C ASP A 67 -12.86 -21.42 22.03
N SER A 68 -12.87 -20.76 23.18
CA SER A 68 -11.78 -19.88 23.61
C SER A 68 -10.57 -20.68 24.12
N VAL A 69 -9.65 -21.03 23.22
CA VAL A 69 -8.30 -21.46 23.61
C VAL A 69 -7.32 -20.33 23.31
N ILE A 70 -6.81 -19.68 24.36
CA ILE A 70 -5.85 -18.55 24.29
C ILE A 70 -4.67 -18.85 23.34
N ASN A 71 -4.26 -20.13 23.25
CA ASN A 71 -3.19 -20.59 22.37
C ASN A 71 -3.47 -20.31 20.87
N GLN A 72 -4.73 -20.32 20.43
CA GLN A 72 -5.08 -20.09 19.02
C GLN A 72 -4.83 -18.64 18.61
N CYS A 73 -5.21 -17.66 19.45
CA CYS A 73 -4.97 -16.24 19.16
C CYS A 73 -3.48 -15.92 19.06
N GLN A 74 -2.66 -16.47 19.97
CA GLN A 74 -1.20 -16.26 19.94
C GLN A 74 -0.56 -16.87 18.69
N GLU A 75 -0.99 -18.06 18.28
CA GLU A 75 -0.50 -18.71 17.07
C GLU A 75 -0.86 -17.91 15.81
N TRP A 76 -2.10 -17.41 15.70
CA TRP A 76 -2.50 -16.55 14.58
C TRP A 76 -1.77 -15.22 14.56
N LEU A 77 -1.57 -14.57 15.72
CA LEU A 77 -0.75 -13.35 15.80
C LEU A 77 0.66 -13.60 15.28
N LYS A 78 1.28 -14.73 15.66
CA LYS A 78 2.62 -15.12 15.19
C LYS A 78 2.64 -15.34 13.67
N ARG A 79 1.63 -16.04 13.12
CA ARG A 79 1.50 -16.28 11.67
C ARG A 79 1.32 -14.98 10.89
N LEU A 80 0.43 -14.11 11.34
CA LEU A 80 0.16 -12.83 10.70
C LEU A 80 1.37 -11.91 10.74
N THR A 81 1.99 -11.76 11.90
CA THR A 81 3.22 -10.97 12.06
C THR A 81 4.31 -11.45 11.09
N ARG A 82 4.43 -12.76 10.91
CA ARG A 82 5.37 -13.35 9.94
C ARG A 82 4.95 -13.10 8.49
N ALA A 83 3.66 -13.19 8.17
CA ALA A 83 3.15 -13.01 6.81
C ALA A 83 3.25 -11.56 6.32
N ILE A 84 3.07 -10.57 7.23
CA ILE A 84 3.19 -9.15 6.91
C ILE A 84 4.58 -8.58 7.19
N ALA A 85 5.51 -9.42 7.66
CA ALA A 85 6.87 -8.99 7.92
C ALA A 85 7.52 -8.47 6.63
N ARG A 86 8.38 -7.47 6.77
CA ARG A 86 9.20 -7.01 5.64
C ARG A 86 9.97 -8.22 5.09
N PRO A 87 9.98 -8.43 3.76
CA PRO A 87 10.79 -9.46 3.14
C PRO A 87 12.26 -9.35 3.61
N ALA A 88 12.85 -10.47 3.99
CA ALA A 88 14.20 -10.47 4.55
C ALA A 88 15.25 -10.20 3.46
N LYS A 89 14.92 -10.54 2.22
CA LYS A 89 15.74 -10.28 1.05
C LYS A 89 14.91 -9.70 -0.09
N PRO A 90 15.53 -8.95 -1.03
CA PRO A 90 14.81 -8.44 -2.20
C PRO A 90 14.16 -9.54 -3.04
N GLU A 91 14.77 -10.72 -3.13
CA GLU A 91 14.31 -11.83 -3.97
C GLU A 91 12.98 -12.44 -3.48
N ASP A 92 12.63 -12.20 -2.22
CA ASP A 92 11.36 -12.62 -1.63
C ASP A 92 10.18 -11.73 -2.11
N LEU A 93 10.45 -10.63 -2.83
CA LEU A 93 9.41 -9.80 -3.44
C LEU A 93 8.77 -10.48 -4.65
N PHE A 94 7.46 -10.29 -4.82
CA PHE A 94 6.71 -10.76 -5.99
C PHE A 94 7.40 -10.43 -7.33
N ALA A 95 7.98 -9.23 -7.45
CA ALA A 95 8.64 -8.77 -8.67
C ALA A 95 9.75 -9.74 -9.15
N PHE A 96 10.54 -10.32 -8.24
CA PHE A 96 11.62 -11.24 -8.61
C PHE A 96 11.10 -12.62 -9.02
N ALA A 97 10.13 -13.15 -8.28
CA ALA A 97 9.45 -14.40 -8.65
C ALA A 97 8.75 -14.29 -10.01
N TYR A 98 8.05 -13.18 -10.25
CA TYR A 98 7.40 -12.88 -11.51
C TYR A 98 8.41 -12.73 -12.66
N HIS A 99 9.50 -11.99 -12.44
CA HIS A 99 10.56 -11.86 -13.44
C HIS A 99 11.19 -13.22 -13.82
N ALA A 100 11.49 -14.07 -12.82
CA ALA A 100 12.00 -15.42 -13.06
C ALA A 100 11.00 -16.30 -13.84
N TRP A 101 9.70 -16.18 -13.55
CA TRP A 101 8.64 -16.85 -14.29
C TRP A 101 8.61 -16.40 -15.76
N CYS A 102 8.63 -15.10 -16.03
CA CYS A 102 8.67 -14.56 -17.39
C CYS A 102 9.89 -15.09 -18.17
N LEU A 103 11.06 -15.19 -17.53
CA LEU A 103 12.25 -15.77 -18.16
C LEU A 103 12.12 -17.27 -18.47
N GLY A 104 11.33 -18.03 -17.70
CA GLY A 104 11.16 -19.47 -17.87
C GLY A 104 10.02 -19.89 -18.81
N VAL A 105 9.04 -19.02 -19.05
CA VAL A 105 7.82 -19.34 -19.84
C VAL A 105 7.79 -18.60 -21.19
N CYS A 106 8.47 -17.46 -21.32
CA CYS A 106 8.47 -16.66 -22.55
C CYS A 106 9.75 -16.89 -23.36
N VAL A 107 9.81 -17.99 -24.12
CA VAL A 107 10.89 -18.21 -25.09
C VAL A 107 10.54 -17.59 -26.47
N ASP A 108 9.26 -17.36 -26.77
CA ASP A 108 8.85 -17.08 -28.16
C ASP A 108 8.05 -15.78 -28.40
N GLU A 109 7.78 -14.93 -27.40
CA GLU A 109 7.14 -13.63 -27.67
C GLU A 109 7.89 -12.48 -26.98
N GLU A 110 8.27 -11.49 -27.78
CA GLU A 110 8.78 -10.16 -27.34
C GLU A 110 7.70 -9.46 -26.50
N ASP A 111 7.56 -9.89 -25.24
CA ASP A 111 6.58 -9.31 -24.34
C ASP A 111 7.04 -7.89 -23.98
N GLN A 112 6.26 -6.89 -24.42
CA GLN A 112 6.54 -5.46 -24.27
C GLN A 112 6.82 -5.07 -22.80
N HIS A 113 6.26 -5.82 -21.85
CA HIS A 113 6.46 -5.60 -20.42
C HIS A 113 7.88 -5.96 -19.95
N ALA A 114 8.55 -6.94 -20.58
CA ALA A 114 9.91 -7.34 -20.20
C ALA A 114 10.95 -6.26 -20.56
N HIS A 115 10.68 -5.42 -21.55
CA HIS A 115 11.56 -4.30 -21.94
C HIS A 115 11.59 -3.17 -20.92
N LEU A 116 10.61 -3.04 -20.03
CA LEU A 116 10.63 -2.00 -18.98
C LEU A 116 11.67 -2.30 -17.89
N CYS A 117 12.02 -3.57 -17.71
CA CYS A 117 12.84 -4.03 -16.58
C CYS A 117 14.26 -4.41 -17.01
N ARG A 118 14.59 -4.34 -18.30
CA ARG A 118 15.92 -4.70 -18.79
C ARG A 118 16.79 -3.44 -18.95
N PRO A 119 18.02 -3.42 -18.45
CA PRO A 119 18.97 -2.36 -18.82
C PRO A 119 19.23 -2.41 -20.34
N GLY A 120 19.40 -1.23 -20.96
CA GLY A 120 19.73 -1.13 -22.38
C GLY A 120 19.51 0.28 -22.94
N ASP A 121 19.78 0.44 -24.24
CA ASP A 121 19.76 1.75 -24.93
C ASP A 121 18.40 2.46 -24.85
N HIS A 122 17.31 1.70 -24.77
CA HIS A 122 15.96 2.24 -24.61
C HIS A 122 15.79 3.01 -23.29
N VAL A 123 16.51 2.65 -22.21
CA VAL A 123 16.48 3.39 -20.93
C VAL A 123 17.20 4.73 -21.10
N ARG A 124 18.37 4.71 -21.75
CA ARG A 124 19.14 5.93 -22.03
C ARG A 124 18.36 6.88 -22.92
N TYR A 125 17.74 6.36 -23.98
CA TYR A 125 16.89 7.13 -24.87
C TYR A 125 15.69 7.77 -24.14
N ARG A 126 15.02 7.04 -23.24
CA ARG A 126 13.92 7.62 -22.43
C ARG A 126 14.40 8.75 -21.53
N PHE A 127 15.56 8.59 -20.91
CA PHE A 127 16.16 9.66 -20.10
C PHE A 127 16.46 10.90 -20.95
N GLU A 128 17.05 10.73 -22.13
CA GLU A 128 17.31 11.84 -23.06
C GLU A 128 16.01 12.54 -23.51
N MET A 129 14.96 11.79 -23.80
CA MET A 129 13.64 12.36 -24.12
C MET A 129 13.02 13.12 -22.94
N GLU A 130 13.22 12.66 -21.71
CA GLU A 130 12.74 13.36 -20.53
C GLU A 130 13.47 14.70 -20.31
N LEU A 131 14.78 14.76 -20.59
CA LEU A 131 15.54 16.01 -20.54
C LEU A 131 15.01 17.04 -21.54
N VAL A 132 14.68 16.60 -22.75
CA VAL A 132 14.05 17.45 -23.78
C VAL A 132 12.65 17.89 -23.33
N ARG A 133 11.84 16.97 -22.80
CA ARG A 133 10.47 17.26 -22.31
C ARG A 133 10.46 18.30 -21.19
N MET A 134 11.45 18.26 -20.30
CA MET A 134 11.62 19.23 -19.22
C MET A 134 12.26 20.56 -19.66
N GLY A 135 12.72 20.65 -20.91
CA GLY A 135 13.30 21.88 -21.46
C GLY A 135 14.73 22.17 -21.00
N PHE A 136 15.50 21.14 -20.64
CA PHE A 136 16.92 21.33 -20.31
C PHE A 136 17.74 21.65 -21.56
N ASP A 137 18.34 22.84 -21.62
CA ASP A 137 19.32 23.21 -22.65
C ASP A 137 20.69 22.59 -22.32
N LEU A 138 20.97 21.45 -22.95
CA LEU A 138 22.23 20.74 -22.82
C LEU A 138 23.38 21.33 -23.67
N GLN A 139 23.12 22.35 -24.49
CA GLN A 139 24.13 22.95 -25.35
C GLN A 139 24.88 24.10 -24.66
N ASN A 140 24.20 24.84 -23.78
CA ASN A 140 24.78 26.06 -23.19
C ASN A 140 24.72 26.13 -21.66
N VAL A 141 23.63 25.66 -21.04
CA VAL A 141 23.37 25.94 -19.62
C VAL A 141 23.59 24.70 -18.75
N TRP A 142 23.13 23.54 -19.22
CA TRP A 142 23.20 22.28 -18.50
C TRP A 142 24.10 21.28 -19.22
N ARG A 143 24.63 20.30 -18.49
CA ARG A 143 25.45 19.21 -19.06
C ARG A 143 25.22 17.92 -18.29
N VAL A 144 25.16 16.80 -19.02
CA VAL A 144 25.18 15.47 -18.40
C VAL A 144 26.64 15.10 -18.18
N SER A 145 26.99 14.79 -16.93
CA SER A 145 28.34 14.41 -16.55
C SER A 145 28.46 12.90 -16.41
N ASP A 146 29.61 12.36 -16.80
CA ASP A 146 29.98 10.95 -16.65
C ASP A 146 30.48 10.60 -15.23
N ILE A 147 30.41 11.54 -14.28
CA ILE A 147 30.96 11.36 -12.92
C ILE A 147 30.40 10.12 -12.21
N ASN A 148 29.14 9.79 -12.44
CA ASN A 148 28.46 8.65 -11.84
C ASN A 148 28.51 7.37 -12.71
N ASN A 149 29.22 7.36 -13.85
CA ASN A 149 29.22 6.21 -14.77
C ASN A 149 29.75 4.91 -14.12
N ASN A 150 30.57 5.04 -13.08
CA ASN A 150 31.08 3.91 -12.30
C ASN A 150 30.48 3.82 -10.89
N TYR A 151 29.37 4.51 -10.62
CA TYR A 151 28.73 4.58 -9.31
C TYR A 151 29.69 5.00 -8.17
N LYS A 152 30.60 5.92 -8.47
CA LYS A 152 31.61 6.45 -7.55
C LYS A 152 31.27 7.85 -7.08
#